data_AF-A0A194VVA9-F1
#
_entry.id   AF-A0A194VVA9-F1
#
_cell.length_a   1.000
_cell.length_b   1.000
_cell.length_c   1.000
_cell.angle_alpha   90.00
_cell.angle_beta   90.00
_cell.angle_gamma   90.00
#
_symmetry.space_group_name_H-M   'P 1'
#
loop_
_entity.id
_entity.type
_entity.pdbx_description
1 polymer ?
#
loop_
_entity_poly.entity_id
_entity_poly.type
_entity_poly.pdbx_seq_one_letter_code
_entity_poly.pdbx_strand_id
1 'polypeptide(L)'
;MSLSSDYGLGLRASYFQPLLGSGILTQDGALWKHSRALLRPQSTSTKSQNFEQTKHCVQNRIDGAANDGGTVDLQPLFFKLTLDTTMFLLFGDSVSALEWGDVAQAFNLAQDYLAHRRRLGQF
;
A
#
# COMPACT_ATOMS: atom_id res chain seq x y z
N MET A 1 -13.11 -30.01 14.43
CA MET A 1 -13.70 -28.65 14.26
C MET A 1 -12.54 -27.68 14.18
N SER A 2 -12.21 -27.20 12.98
CA SER A 2 -11.03 -26.35 12.73
C SER A 2 -11.39 -24.90 13.05
N LEU A 3 -10.67 -24.27 13.98
CA LEU A 3 -10.80 -22.87 14.44
C LEU A 3 -10.75 -21.79 13.34
N SER A 4 -10.61 -22.15 12.06
CA SER A 4 -10.45 -21.20 10.96
C SER A 4 -11.75 -20.73 10.31
N SER A 5 -12.92 -21.27 10.69
CA SER A 5 -14.22 -20.88 10.13
C SER A 5 -14.85 -19.67 10.83
N ASP A 6 -14.31 -19.28 11.99
CA ASP A 6 -14.92 -18.25 12.84
C ASP A 6 -14.42 -16.83 12.52
N TYR A 7 -13.39 -16.71 11.66
CA TYR A 7 -12.77 -15.45 11.31
C TYR A 7 -12.85 -15.22 9.80
N GLY A 8 -13.38 -14.06 9.42
CA GLY A 8 -13.38 -13.61 8.04
C GLY A 8 -13.30 -12.10 7.89
N LEU A 9 -13.27 -11.62 6.65
CA LEU A 9 -13.04 -10.20 6.34
C LEU A 9 -14.18 -9.24 6.76
N GLY A 10 -15.31 -9.76 7.22
CA GLY A 10 -16.50 -8.97 7.56
C GLY A 10 -16.89 -8.05 6.41
N LEU A 11 -17.08 -6.76 6.69
CA LEU A 11 -17.51 -5.78 5.68
C LEU A 11 -16.40 -5.30 4.74
N ARG A 12 -15.14 -5.71 4.98
CA ARG A 12 -14.00 -5.25 4.18
C ARG A 12 -14.19 -5.59 2.70
N ALA A 13 -14.62 -6.81 2.38
CA ALA A 13 -14.87 -7.18 0.99
C ALA A 13 -15.90 -6.23 0.35
N SER A 14 -17.06 -6.04 0.99
CA SER A 14 -18.12 -5.17 0.45
C SER A 14 -17.71 -3.71 0.26
N TYR A 15 -16.88 -3.16 1.16
CA TYR A 15 -16.47 -1.76 1.07
C TYR A 15 -15.30 -1.54 0.12
N PHE A 16 -14.35 -2.47 0.05
CA PHE A 16 -13.09 -2.27 -0.69
C PHE A 16 -13.11 -2.86 -2.10
N GLN A 17 -13.98 -3.83 -2.40
CA GLN A 17 -14.10 -4.44 -3.74
C GLN A 17 -14.36 -3.43 -4.88
N PRO A 18 -15.13 -2.33 -4.71
CA PRO A 18 -15.33 -1.34 -5.77
C PRO A 18 -14.04 -0.69 -6.28
N LEU A 19 -13.02 -0.57 -5.42
CA LEU A 19 -11.71 -0.02 -5.80
C LEU A 19 -10.68 -1.12 -6.09
N LEU A 20 -10.60 -2.12 -5.20
CA LEU A 20 -9.52 -3.11 -5.21
C LEU A 20 -9.87 -4.39 -5.96
N GLY A 21 -11.11 -4.51 -6.46
CA GLY A 21 -11.60 -5.71 -7.13
C GLY A 21 -11.64 -6.93 -6.21
N SER A 22 -11.70 -8.11 -6.82
CA SER A 22 -11.59 -9.40 -6.11
C SER A 22 -10.13 -9.85 -6.10
N GLY A 23 -9.46 -9.73 -4.95
CA GLY A 23 -8.04 -10.04 -4.82
C GLY A 23 -7.61 -10.26 -3.37
N ILE A 24 -6.31 -10.25 -3.11
CA ILE A 24 -5.74 -10.61 -1.80
C ILE A 24 -6.27 -9.76 -0.61
N LEU A 25 -6.76 -8.55 -0.87
CA LEU A 25 -7.29 -7.65 0.16
C LEU A 25 -8.81 -7.78 0.39
N THR A 26 -9.52 -8.47 -0.51
CA THR A 26 -11.00 -8.56 -0.52
C THR A 26 -11.52 -10.00 -0.55
N GLN A 27 -10.66 -10.99 -0.81
CA GLN A 27 -10.98 -12.41 -0.79
C GLN A 27 -10.68 -13.05 0.56
N ASP A 28 -11.39 -14.14 0.87
CA ASP A 28 -11.19 -14.94 2.07
C ASP A 28 -11.02 -16.44 1.73
N GLY A 29 -10.62 -17.23 2.73
CA GLY A 29 -10.57 -18.69 2.64
C GLY A 29 -9.66 -19.21 1.53
N ALA A 30 -10.19 -20.12 0.71
CA ALA A 30 -9.43 -20.76 -0.36
C ALA A 30 -8.97 -19.78 -1.46
N LEU A 31 -9.82 -18.80 -1.81
CA LEU A 31 -9.49 -17.79 -2.83
C LEU A 31 -8.35 -16.90 -2.36
N TRP A 32 -8.38 -16.45 -1.11
CA TRP A 32 -7.27 -15.72 -0.51
C TRP A 32 -5.97 -16.54 -0.50
N LYS A 33 -6.04 -17.81 -0.10
CA LYS A 33 -4.87 -18.72 -0.09
C LYS A 33 -4.25 -18.82 -1.48
N HIS A 34 -5.07 -18.94 -2.52
CA HIS A 34 -4.63 -18.98 -3.91
C HIS A 34 -3.93 -17.67 -4.33
N SER A 35 -4.59 -16.53 -4.14
CA SER A 35 -4.02 -15.20 -4.43
C SER A 35 -2.70 -14.95 -3.69
N ARG A 36 -2.60 -15.38 -2.43
CA ARG A 36 -1.36 -15.28 -1.63
C ARG A 36 -0.25 -16.19 -2.13
N ALA A 37 -0.57 -17.38 -2.62
CA ALA A 37 0.42 -18.28 -3.20
C ALA A 37 1.10 -17.66 -4.43
N LEU A 38 0.35 -16.91 -5.26
CA LEU A 38 0.87 -16.20 -6.43
C LEU A 38 1.85 -15.07 -6.05
N LEU A 39 1.57 -14.33 -4.96
CA LEU A 39 2.41 -13.20 -4.52
C LEU A 39 3.61 -13.63 -3.65
N ARG A 40 3.61 -14.84 -3.12
CA ARG A 40 4.64 -15.33 -2.20
C ARG A 40 6.09 -15.19 -2.72
N PRO A 41 6.41 -15.50 -4.01
CA PRO A 41 7.77 -15.38 -4.52
C PRO A 41 8.32 -13.95 -4.45
N GLN A 42 7.47 -12.95 -4.68
CA GLN A 42 7.84 -11.53 -4.68
C GLN A 42 8.17 -11.03 -3.26
N SER A 43 7.46 -11.52 -2.24
CA SER A 43 7.70 -11.16 -0.84
C SER A 43 9.04 -11.67 -0.28
N THR A 44 9.67 -12.66 -0.92
CA THR A 44 10.95 -13.26 -0.50
C THR A 44 12.16 -12.72 -1.24
N SER A 45 11.98 -11.77 -2.17
CA SER A 45 13.08 -11.18 -2.94
C SER A 45 13.92 -10.19 -2.11
N THR A 46 15.24 -10.36 -2.22
CA THR A 46 16.41 -9.61 -1.71
C THR A 46 16.19 -8.57 -0.60
N LYS A 47 16.04 -9.04 0.65
CA LYS A 47 15.98 -8.19 1.86
C LYS A 47 17.07 -7.12 1.94
N SER A 48 18.29 -7.42 1.50
CA SER A 48 19.42 -6.48 1.53
C SER A 48 19.28 -5.35 0.51
N GLN A 49 18.78 -5.65 -0.70
CA GLN A 49 18.48 -4.63 -1.72
C GLN A 49 17.31 -3.75 -1.25
N ASN A 50 16.27 -4.35 -0.66
CA ASN A 50 15.16 -3.56 -0.10
C ASN A 50 15.60 -2.59 0.99
N PHE A 51 16.61 -2.92 1.79
CA PHE A 51 17.12 -2.06 2.84
C PHE A 51 17.85 -0.82 2.31
N GLU A 52 18.77 -0.99 1.35
CA GLU A 52 19.52 0.15 0.78
C GLU A 52 18.60 1.12 0.05
N GLN A 53 17.63 0.61 -0.71
CA GLN A 53 16.63 1.44 -1.38
C GLN A 53 15.75 2.20 -0.38
N THR A 54 15.27 1.53 0.67
CA THR A 54 14.48 2.20 1.72
C THR A 54 15.30 3.31 2.38
N LYS A 55 16.58 3.04 2.69
CA LYS A 55 17.50 4.04 3.25
C LYS A 55 17.69 5.23 2.32
N HIS A 56 17.86 5.00 1.03
CA HIS A 56 17.95 6.06 0.02
C HIS A 56 16.67 6.91 -0.04
N CYS A 57 15.50 6.29 -0.08
CA CYS A 57 14.21 6.99 -0.05
C CYS A 57 14.06 7.84 1.22
N VAL A 58 14.44 7.32 2.40
CA VAL A 58 14.39 8.07 3.66
C VAL A 58 15.33 9.27 3.63
N GLN A 59 16.59 9.08 3.22
CA GLN A 59 17.59 10.15 3.19
C GLN A 59 17.14 11.30 2.27
N ASN A 60 16.68 10.99 1.05
CA ASN A 60 16.19 11.99 0.10
C ASN A 60 15.03 12.83 0.67
N ARG A 61 14.18 12.23 1.52
CA ARG A 61 13.04 12.92 2.13
C ARG A 61 13.47 13.78 3.31
N ILE A 62 14.42 13.30 4.13
CA ILE A 62 15.01 14.09 5.23
C ILE A 62 15.75 15.31 4.68
N ASP A 63 16.59 15.12 3.64
CA ASP A 63 17.36 16.20 3.03
C ASP A 63 16.44 17.27 2.43
N GLY A 64 15.33 16.85 1.81
CA GLY A 64 14.31 17.77 1.30
C GLY A 64 13.60 18.56 2.41
N ALA A 65 13.34 17.93 3.56
CA ALA A 65 12.65 18.55 4.69
C ALA A 65 13.56 19.47 5.54
N ALA A 66 14.86 19.14 5.64
CA ALA A 66 15.82 19.86 6.46
C ALA A 66 16.16 21.27 5.95
N ASN A 67 15.86 21.58 4.68
CA ASN A 67 16.21 22.86 4.06
C ASN A 67 15.37 24.06 4.56
N ASP A 68 14.23 23.82 5.22
CA ASP A 68 13.25 24.88 5.51
C ASP A 68 13.34 25.46 6.93
N GLY A 69 14.19 24.89 7.81
CA GLY A 69 14.47 25.41 9.16
C GLY A 69 13.25 25.57 10.10
N GLY A 70 12.06 25.13 9.67
CA GLY A 70 10.77 25.36 10.32
C GLY A 70 10.00 24.07 10.63
N THR A 71 8.72 24.22 10.95
CA THR A 71 7.82 23.08 11.19
C THR A 71 7.59 22.32 9.90
N VAL A 72 7.88 21.02 9.91
CA VAL A 72 7.70 20.13 8.76
C VAL A 72 6.40 19.35 8.91
N ASP A 73 5.54 19.38 7.89
CA ASP A 73 4.42 18.46 7.78
C ASP A 73 4.90 17.07 7.35
N LEU A 74 4.85 16.10 8.26
CA LEU A 74 5.34 14.74 8.05
C LEU A 74 4.35 13.87 7.26
N GLN A 75 3.07 14.22 7.22
CA GLN A 75 2.03 13.43 6.56
C GLN A 75 2.32 13.20 5.06
N PRO A 76 2.58 14.23 4.24
CA PRO A 76 2.89 14.03 2.82
C PRO A 76 4.24 13.34 2.60
N LEU A 77 5.19 13.49 3.52
CA LEU A 77 6.50 12.85 3.43
C LEU A 77 6.39 11.33 3.66
N PHE A 78 5.66 10.91 4.70
CA PHE A 78 5.44 9.49 4.99
C PHE A 78 4.58 8.80 3.95
N PHE A 79 3.59 9.50 3.38
CA PHE A 79 2.81 8.97 2.28
C PHE A 79 3.69 8.68 1.06
N LYS A 80 4.48 9.66 0.62
CA LYS A 80 5.42 9.49 -0.51
C LYS A 80 6.44 8.39 -0.24
N LEU A 81 7.04 8.38 0.95
CA LEU A 81 7.98 7.33 1.36
C LEU A 81 7.35 5.93 1.25
N THR A 82 6.13 5.77 1.77
CA THR A 82 5.40 4.49 1.74
C THR A 82 5.12 4.06 0.30
N LEU A 83 4.69 5.00 -0.55
CA LEU A 83 4.39 4.73 -1.95
C LEU A 83 5.65 4.32 -2.72
N ASP A 84 6.73 5.11 -2.63
CA ASP A 84 8.00 4.82 -3.31
C ASP A 84 8.55 3.45 -2.89
N THR A 85 8.56 3.18 -1.59
CA THR A 85 9.03 1.89 -1.05
C THR A 85 8.15 0.75 -1.54
N THR A 86 6.83 0.92 -1.57
CA THR A 86 5.90 -0.12 -2.05
C THR A 86 6.08 -0.36 -3.55
N MET A 87 6.23 0.69 -4.36
CA MET A 87 6.47 0.55 -5.79
C MET A 87 7.78 -0.17 -6.08
N PHE A 88 8.84 0.18 -5.35
CA PHE A 88 10.11 -0.54 -5.44
C PHE A 88 9.97 -2.02 -5.04
N LEU A 89 9.27 -2.33 -3.95
CA LEU A 89 9.06 -3.72 -3.52
C LEU A 89 8.25 -4.55 -4.53
N LEU A 90 7.32 -3.93 -5.25
CA LEU A 90 6.46 -4.61 -6.22
C LEU A 90 7.09 -4.70 -7.62
N PHE A 91 7.82 -3.67 -8.05
CA PHE A 91 8.26 -3.49 -9.43
C PHE A 91 9.80 -3.36 -9.58
N GLY A 92 10.55 -3.35 -8.49
CA GLY A 92 12.01 -3.20 -8.50
C GLY A 92 12.49 -1.83 -8.96
N ASP A 93 13.73 -1.75 -9.45
CA ASP A 93 14.39 -0.53 -9.95
C ASP A 93 13.80 -0.02 -11.29
N SER A 94 12.75 -0.68 -11.82
CA SER A 94 12.19 -0.37 -13.14
C SER A 94 11.33 0.88 -13.18
N VAL A 95 11.05 1.53 -12.03
CA VAL A 95 10.15 2.68 -12.01
C VAL A 95 10.70 3.84 -11.19
N SER A 96 10.83 4.99 -11.85
CA SER A 96 11.32 6.21 -11.20
C SER A 96 10.21 6.83 -10.33
N ALA A 97 10.58 7.33 -9.15
CA ALA A 97 9.66 8.02 -8.24
C ALA A 97 9.01 9.28 -8.86
N LEU A 98 9.57 9.79 -9.97
CA LEU A 98 9.02 10.92 -10.72
C LEU A 98 7.73 10.57 -11.48
N GLU A 99 7.54 9.29 -11.83
CA GLU A 99 6.47 8.83 -12.75
C GLU A 99 5.14 8.52 -12.05
N TRP A 100 5.10 8.46 -10.71
CA TRP A 100 3.91 8.05 -9.97
C TRP A 100 3.14 9.19 -9.29
N GLY A 101 3.44 10.46 -9.60
CA GLY A 101 2.74 11.61 -9.00
C GLY A 101 1.22 11.55 -9.22
N ASP A 102 0.80 11.24 -10.44
CA ASP A 102 -0.62 11.11 -10.79
C ASP A 102 -1.27 9.90 -10.10
N VAL A 103 -0.53 8.80 -9.97
CA VAL A 103 -1.01 7.60 -9.26
C VAL A 103 -1.12 7.85 -7.77
N ALA A 104 -0.19 8.60 -7.18
CA ALA A 104 -0.23 9.01 -5.79
C ALA A 104 -1.48 9.86 -5.51
N GLN A 105 -1.80 10.80 -6.40
CA GLN A 105 -2.99 11.64 -6.30
C GLN A 105 -4.29 10.82 -6.50
N ALA A 106 -4.35 9.97 -7.53
CA ALA A 106 -5.49 9.11 -7.79
C ALA A 106 -5.74 8.13 -6.64
N PHE A 107 -4.68 7.60 -6.05
CA PHE A 107 -4.78 6.69 -4.90
C PHE A 107 -5.34 7.39 -3.67
N ASN A 108 -4.88 8.62 -3.34
CA ASN A 108 -5.45 9.41 -2.25
C ASN A 108 -6.96 9.68 -2.46
N LEU A 109 -7.34 10.12 -3.66
CA LEU A 109 -8.74 10.35 -3.99
C LEU A 109 -9.59 9.08 -3.81
N ALA A 110 -9.07 7.95 -4.26
CA ALA A 110 -9.76 6.67 -4.14
C ALA A 110 -9.90 6.22 -2.68
N GLN A 111 -8.88 6.45 -1.85
CA GLN A 111 -8.93 6.17 -0.42
C GLN A 111 -9.97 7.04 0.30
N ASP A 112 -10.04 8.33 -0.03
CA ASP A 112 -11.04 9.24 0.52
C ASP A 112 -12.45 8.81 0.17
N TYR A 113 -12.67 8.40 -1.08
CA TYR A 113 -13.95 7.86 -1.54
C TYR A 113 -14.34 6.59 -0.77
N LEU A 114 -13.42 5.62 -0.62
CA LEU A 114 -13.67 4.41 0.15
C LEU A 114 -13.98 4.72 1.62
N ALA A 115 -13.23 5.64 2.23
CA ALA A 115 -13.44 6.05 3.61
C ALA A 115 -14.81 6.71 3.80
N HIS A 116 -15.22 7.55 2.85
CA HIS A 116 -16.54 8.17 2.85
C HIS A 116 -17.65 7.12 2.70
N ARG A 117 -17.54 6.22 1.73
CA ARG A 117 -18.49 5.12 1.54
C ARG A 117 -18.63 4.25 2.79
N ARG A 118 -17.52 3.90 3.44
CA ARG A 118 -17.54 3.14 4.69
C ARG A 118 -18.30 3.86 5.80
N ARG A 119 -18.15 5.19 5.92
CA ARG A 119 -18.83 5.99 6.94
C ARG A 119 -20.35 6.05 6.75
N LEU A 120 -20.82 5.99 5.50
CA LEU A 120 -22.25 6.03 5.20
C LEU A 120 -22.99 4.72 5.52
N GLY A 121 -22.27 3.61 5.75
CA GLY A 121 -22.86 2.32 6.10
C GLY A 121 -23.28 1.47 4.90
N GLN A 122 -24.04 0.40 5.17
CA GLN A 122 -24.58 -0.47 4.12
C GLN A 122 -25.83 0.14 3.51
N PHE A 123 -25.91 0.17 2.19
CA PHE A 123 -27.11 0.45 1.40
C PHE A 123 -27.63 -0.85 0.80
#